data_AF-A0A0F9PNZ3-F1
#
_entry.id   AF-A0A0F9PNZ3-F1
#
_cell.length_a   1.000
_cell.length_b   1.000
_cell.length_c   1.000
_cell.angle_alpha   90.00
_cell.angle_beta   90.00
_cell.angle_gamma   90.00
#
_symmetry.space_group_name_H-M   'P 1'
#
loop_
_entity.id
_entity.type
_entity.pdbx_description
1 polymer ?
#
loop_
_entity_poly.entity_id
_entity_poly.type
_entity_poly.pdbx_seq_one_letter_code
_entity_poly.pdbx_strand_id
1 'polypeptide(L)' 'MTTPAPKSPEITRLLEGFSGRTTAIEADRCVDEPIGCGKPVGDFKDILSSREYRLSGLCQTCQDSLFCSKEI' A
#
# COMPACT_ATOMS: atom_id res chain seq x y z
N MET A 1 -11.32 -2.89 7.56
CA MET A 1 -10.05 -2.45 8.14
C MET A 1 -9.01 -3.52 7.92
N THR A 2 -8.15 -3.31 6.94
CA THR A 2 -7.06 -4.21 6.61
C THR A 2 -5.93 -4.06 7.63
N THR A 3 -5.34 -5.18 8.08
CA THR A 3 -4.19 -5.13 9.00
C THR A 3 -2.87 -5.00 8.23
N PRO A 4 -2.04 -3.99 8.51
CA PRO A 4 -0.70 -3.85 7.94
C PRO A 4 0.16 -5.09 8.21
N ALA A 5 1.09 -5.39 7.29
CA ALA A 5 2.06 -6.45 7.53
C ALA A 5 2.97 -6.07 8.73
N PRO A 6 3.26 -7.02 9.65
CA PRO A 6 4.07 -6.75 10.83
C PRO A 6 5.49 -6.37 10.43
N LYS A 7 6.04 -5.36 11.11
CA LYS A 7 7.41 -4.87 10.97
C LYS A 7 7.95 -4.51 12.36
N SER A 8 9.26 -4.33 12.50
CA SER A 8 9.82 -3.85 13.77
C SER A 8 9.25 -2.46 14.12
N PRO A 9 9.23 -2.08 15.40
CA PRO A 9 8.73 -0.76 15.82
C PRO A 9 9.44 0.40 15.10
N GLU A 10 10.76 0.29 14.90
CA GLU A 10 11.58 1.31 14.24
C GLU A 10 11.20 1.48 12.77
N ILE A 11 11.02 0.36 12.06
CA ILE A 11 10.60 0.39 10.65
C ILE A 11 9.16 0.90 10.53
N THR A 12 8.28 0.51 11.46
CA THR A 12 6.90 1.02 11.48
C THR A 12 6.90 2.54 11.63
N ARG A 13 7.69 3.08 12.56
CA ARG A 13 7.83 4.53 12.77
C ARG A 13 8.40 5.24 11.54
N LEU A 14 9.41 4.65 10.90
CA LEU A 14 10.00 5.20 9.68
C LEU A 14 8.98 5.27 8.53
N LEU A 15 8.26 4.18 8.28
CA LEU A 15 7.27 4.11 7.20
C LEU A 15 6.07 5.01 7.46
N GLU A 16 5.70 5.20 8.73
CA GLU A 16 4.67 6.15 9.09
C GLU A 16 5.09 7.59 8.78
N GLY A 17 6.30 7.99 9.20
CA GLY A 17 6.81 9.32 8.91
C GLY A 17 7.12 9.59 7.44
N PHE A 18 7.38 8.55 6.65
CA PHE A 18 7.71 8.68 5.23
C PHE A 18 6.47 8.69 4.33
N SER A 19 5.52 7.77 4.55
CA SER A 19 4.40 7.57 3.63
C SER A 19 3.03 7.46 4.30
N GLY A 20 2.94 7.59 5.63
CA GLY A 20 1.67 7.39 6.36
C GLY A 20 1.10 5.97 6.22
N ARG A 21 1.97 4.98 5.93
CA ARG A 21 1.55 3.64 5.47
C ARG A 21 0.56 2.95 6.41
N THR A 22 0.82 2.99 7.71
CA THR A 22 0.02 2.22 8.68
C THR A 22 -1.37 2.83 8.77
N THR A 23 -1.43 4.16 8.93
CA THR A 23 -2.68 4.92 8.96
C THR A 23 -3.50 4.75 7.69
N ALA A 24 -2.87 4.79 6.51
CA ALA A 24 -3.58 4.59 5.24
C ALA A 24 -4.18 3.17 5.14
N ILE A 25 -3.41 2.13 5.47
CA ILE A 25 -3.86 0.73 5.39
C ILE A 25 -5.05 0.48 6.33
N GLU A 26 -4.97 0.96 7.58
CA GLU A 26 -6.03 0.80 8.58
C GLU A 26 -7.32 1.52 8.18
N ALA A 27 -7.19 2.64 7.46
CA ALA A 27 -8.31 3.39 6.90
C ALA A 27 -8.86 2.82 5.59
N ASP A 28 -8.34 1.68 5.10
CA ASP A 28 -8.67 1.10 3.80
C ASP A 28 -8.53 2.10 2.64
N ARG A 29 -7.43 2.88 2.67
CA ARG A 29 -7.07 3.88 1.65
C ARG A 29 -5.66 3.63 1.12
N CYS A 30 -5.45 4.05 -0.13
CA CYS A 30 -4.11 4.17 -0.69
C CYS A 30 -3.34 5.24 0.10
N VAL A 31 -2.03 5.05 0.26
CA VAL A 31 -1.16 6.13 0.76
C VAL A 31 -1.32 7.40 -0.08
N ASP A 32 -1.15 8.56 0.55
CA ASP A 32 -1.37 9.85 -0.09
C ASP A 32 -0.31 10.17 -1.15
N GLU A 33 -0.60 11.19 -1.95
CA GLU A 33 0.38 11.77 -2.87
C GLU A 33 1.59 12.30 -2.09
N PRO A 34 2.82 12.20 -2.65
CA PRO A 34 3.15 11.81 -4.01
C PRO A 34 3.40 10.30 -4.20
N ILE A 35 3.23 9.47 -3.17
CA ILE A 35 3.60 8.04 -3.19
C ILE A 35 2.47 7.19 -3.78
N GLY A 36 1.23 7.46 -3.35
CA GLY A 36 0.03 6.84 -3.88
C GLY A 36 -0.97 7.90 -4.34
N CYS A 37 -2.25 7.54 -4.35
CA CYS A 37 -3.32 8.43 -4.81
C CYS A 37 -4.27 8.90 -3.70
N GLY A 38 -4.08 8.45 -2.45
CA GLY A 38 -4.93 8.81 -1.31
C GLY A 38 -6.39 8.30 -1.37
N LYS A 39 -6.82 7.64 -2.45
CA LYS A 39 -8.22 7.23 -2.65
C LYS A 39 -8.57 5.96 -1.84
N PRO A 40 -9.85 5.73 -1.53
CA PRO A 40 -10.32 4.45 -0.98
C PRO A 40 -9.87 3.26 -1.82
N VAL A 41 -9.49 2.18 -1.15
CA VAL A 41 -9.09 0.93 -1.80
C VAL A 41 -10.34 0.19 -2.26
N GLY A 42 -10.34 -0.23 -3.53
CA GLY A 42 -11.33 -1.13 -4.10
C GLY A 42 -10.85 -2.58 -4.10
N ASP A 43 -11.38 -3.37 -5.03
CA ASP A 43 -11.00 -4.77 -5.17
C ASP A 43 -9.56 -4.94 -5.71
N PHE A 44 -8.90 -6.01 -5.27
CA PHE A 44 -7.62 -6.45 -5.79
C PHE A 44 -7.81 -7.53 -6.86
N LYS A 45 -6.97 -7.52 -7.89
CA LYS A 45 -7.05 -8.48 -9.01
C LYS A 45 -6.69 -9.90 -8.58
N ASP A 46 -5.81 -10.03 -7.60
CA ASP A 46 -5.34 -11.31 -7.09
C ASP A 46 -4.85 -11.21 -5.64
N ILE A 47 -4.52 -12.37 -5.06
CA ILE A 47 -4.05 -12.48 -3.67
C ILE A 47 -2.68 -11.83 -3.46
N LEU A 48 -1.85 -11.75 -4.51
CA LEU A 48 -0.53 -11.14 -4.44
C LEU A 48 -0.68 -9.62 -4.31
N SER A 49 -1.55 -8.99 -5.10
CA SER A 49 -1.87 -7.58 -4.98
C SER A 49 -2.50 -7.22 -3.63
N SER A 50 -3.37 -8.07 -3.09
CA SER A 50 -3.90 -7.91 -1.73
C SER A 50 -2.81 -7.96 -0.65
N ARG A 51 -1.84 -8.87 -0.78
CA ARG A 51 -0.70 -8.97 0.15
C ARG A 51 0.24 -7.78 0.01
N GLU A 52 0.48 -7.33 -1.21
CA GLU A 52 1.32 -6.18 -1.50
C GLU A 52 0.75 -4.90 -0.89
N TYR A 53 -0.58 -4.71 -0.95
CA TYR A 53 -1.22 -3.60 -0.27
C TYR A 53 -0.91 -3.56 1.24
N ARG A 54 -0.87 -4.71 1.92
CA ARG A 54 -0.51 -4.77 3.35
C ARG A 54 0.95 -4.40 3.61
N LEU A 55 1.81 -4.52 2.60
CA LEU A 55 3.24 -4.21 2.69
C LEU A 55 3.55 -2.76 2.35
N SER A 56 2.98 -2.22 1.28
CA SER A 56 3.29 -0.88 0.74
C SER A 56 2.20 0.16 0.99
N GLY A 57 0.95 -0.25 1.18
CA GLY A 57 -0.20 0.67 1.29
C GLY A 57 -0.70 1.20 -0.05
N LEU A 58 -0.30 0.59 -1.18
CA LEU A 58 -0.73 0.99 -2.52
C LEU A 58 -1.98 0.23 -2.97
N CYS A 59 -2.98 0.94 -3.50
CA CYS A 59 -4.16 0.33 -4.12
C CYS A 59 -3.81 -0.36 -5.45
N GLN A 60 -4.72 -1.21 -5.94
CA GLN A 60 -4.55 -1.96 -7.19
C GLN A 60 -4.08 -1.09 -8.36
N THR A 61 -4.71 0.07 -8.59
CA THR A 61 -4.37 0.97 -9.70
C THR A 61 -2.95 1.53 -9.59
N CYS A 62 -2.52 1.92 -8.38
CA CYS A 62 -1.15 2.39 -8.15
C CYS A 62 -0.14 1.26 -8.30
N GLN A 63 -0.45 0.06 -7.80
CA GLN A 63 0.38 -1.12 -8.01
C GLN A 63 0.54 -1.42 -9.50
N ASP A 64 -0.54 -1.45 -10.27
CA ASP A 64 -0.50 -1.74 -11.71
C ASP A 64 0.30 -0.69 -12.50
N SER A 65 0.24 0.58 -12.08
CA SER A 65 1.06 1.63 -12.69
C SER A 65 2.56 1.45 -12.44
N LEU A 66 2.95 0.91 -11.27
CA LEU A 66 4.36 0.68 -10.92
C LEU A 66 4.89 -0.63 -11.51
N PHE A 67 4.08 -1.69 -11.49
CA PHE A 67 4.44 -3.02 -11.96
C PHE A 67 4.11 -3.26 -13.43
N CYS A 68 3.95 -2.21 -14.24
CA CYS A 68 3.74 -2.31 -15.69
C CYS A 68 5.04 -2.72 -16.42
N SER A 69 5.60 -3.86 -16.02
CA SER A 69 6.69 -4.53 -16.70
C SER A 69 6.09 -5.69 -17.48
N LYS A 70 5.97 -5.50 -18.80
CA LYS A 70 6.09 -6.64 -19.72
C LYS A 70 7.42 -7.33 -19.41
N GLU A 71 7.42 -8.66 -19.48
CA GLU A 71 8.65 -9.46 -19.55
C GLU A 71 9.63 -8.78 -20.54
N ILE A 72 10.82 -8.42 -20.05
CA ILE A 72 12.00 -8.09 -20.86
C ILE A 72 12.84 -9.35 -20.91
#